data_AF-A0A0G1Y095-F1
#
_entry.id   AF-A0A0G1Y095-F1
#
_cell.length_a   1.000
_cell.length_b   1.000
_cell.length_c   1.000
_cell.angle_alpha   90.00
_cell.angle_beta   90.00
_cell.angle_gamma   90.00
#
_symmetry.space_group_name_H-M   'P 1'
#
loop_
_entity.id
_entity.type
_entity.pdbx_description
1 polymer ?
#
loop_
_entity_poly.entity_id
_entity_poly.type
_entity_poly.pdbx_seq_one_letter_code
_entity_poly.pdbx_strand_id
1 'polypeptide(L)'
;MNTITGFVRDYSSDPYKGYDQMESTYFPVNTADDRLVSKKPVYGIVVNGVAKAYTIEAVQAEGRVQDTVGGVRILLQYDAATGRVRFTRYSDAGKSEEIIPLRSYWFAWVAQYPETELYE
;
A
#
# COMPACT_ATOMS: atom_id res chain seq x y z
N MET A 1 -7.17 0.14 45.92
CA MET A 1 -8.53 0.58 45.53
C MET A 1 -8.40 1.79 44.63
N ASN A 2 -9.10 1.77 43.49
CA ASN A 2 -8.91 2.60 42.30
C ASN A 2 -9.04 4.11 42.52
N THR A 3 -8.16 4.88 41.88
CA THR A 3 -8.33 6.33 41.68
C THR A 3 -9.17 6.54 40.43
N ILE A 4 -10.41 7.00 40.61
CA ILE A 4 -11.29 7.48 39.55
C ILE A 4 -11.04 8.98 39.40
N THR A 5 -10.51 9.42 38.27
CA THR A 5 -10.61 10.81 37.82
C THR A 5 -11.18 10.84 36.41
N GLY A 6 -12.51 10.77 36.34
CA GLY A 6 -13.24 11.24 35.18
C GLY A 6 -13.17 12.77 35.15
N PHE A 7 -12.50 13.33 34.14
CA PHE A 7 -12.70 14.71 33.76
C PHE A 7 -13.39 14.76 32.41
N VAL A 8 -14.60 15.33 32.44
CA VAL A 8 -15.39 15.79 31.30
C VAL A 8 -14.50 16.69 30.45
N ARG A 9 -14.18 16.26 29.22
CA ARG A 9 -13.62 17.17 28.23
C ARG A 9 -14.77 18.01 27.67
N ASP A 10 -14.74 19.29 28.00
CA ASP A 10 -15.59 20.31 27.42
C ASP A 10 -15.15 20.53 25.96
N TYR A 11 -16.00 20.17 25.00
CA TYR A 11 -15.77 20.32 23.55
C TYR A 11 -16.29 21.67 23.01
N SER A 12 -16.47 22.68 23.87
CA SER A 12 -17.09 23.96 23.50
C SER A 12 -16.14 24.98 22.83
N SER A 13 -14.92 24.60 22.47
CA SER A 13 -14.00 25.45 21.69
C SER A 13 -13.57 24.75 20.41
N ASP A 14 -14.27 25.11 19.33
CA ASP A 14 -13.99 24.81 17.92
C ASP A 14 -12.51 25.09 17.56
N PRO A 15 -11.68 24.07 17.30
CA PRO A 15 -10.28 24.26 16.92
C PRO A 15 -10.07 24.42 15.40
N TYR A 16 -11.13 24.49 14.59
CA TYR A 16 -11.05 24.56 13.12
C TYR A 16 -11.57 25.86 12.52
N LYS A 17 -11.80 26.91 13.32
CA LYS A 17 -11.96 28.26 12.78
C LYS A 17 -10.62 28.79 12.29
N GLY A 18 -10.39 28.72 10.98
CA GLY A 18 -9.37 29.54 10.32
C GLY A 18 -8.28 28.79 9.53
N TYR A 19 -8.58 27.67 8.88
CA TYR A 19 -7.79 27.23 7.72
C TYR A 19 -8.41 27.81 6.43
N ASP A 20 -8.29 29.13 6.31
CA ASP A 20 -7.87 29.89 5.12
C ASP A 20 -8.39 29.38 3.74
N GLN A 21 -9.36 30.02 3.09
CA GLN A 21 -9.20 31.30 2.39
C GLN A 21 -7.86 31.49 1.67
N MET A 22 -7.47 30.56 0.77
CA MET A 22 -6.71 30.89 -0.44
C MET A 22 -6.74 29.74 -1.46
N GLU A 23 -6.64 30.09 -2.74
CA GLU A 23 -7.22 29.42 -3.91
C GLU A 23 -6.66 28.04 -4.30
N SER A 24 -7.59 27.15 -4.73
CA SER A 24 -7.42 25.99 -5.61
C SER A 24 -6.51 24.86 -5.10
N THR A 25 -7.05 23.84 -4.43
CA THR A 25 -7.77 22.74 -5.11
C THR A 25 -8.57 21.93 -4.08
N TYR A 26 -9.85 21.67 -4.35
CA TYR A 26 -10.76 20.86 -3.51
C TYR A 26 -10.50 19.33 -3.62
N PHE A 27 -9.23 18.94 -3.80
CA PHE A 27 -8.73 17.58 -4.11
C PHE A 27 -9.48 16.83 -5.22
N PRO A 28 -9.32 17.22 -6.51
CA PRO A 28 -9.53 16.24 -7.56
C PRO A 28 -8.37 15.24 -7.49
N VAL A 29 -8.53 14.13 -6.75
CA VAL A 29 -7.67 12.94 -6.92
C VAL A 29 -8.04 12.33 -8.26
N ASN A 30 -7.62 12.99 -9.34
CA ASN A 30 -7.88 12.57 -10.70
C ASN A 30 -6.75 11.67 -11.20
N THR A 31 -6.39 10.69 -10.38
CA THR A 31 -5.84 9.41 -10.84
C THR A 31 -6.97 8.39 -10.69
N ALA A 32 -8.06 8.63 -11.44
CA ALA A 32 -9.06 7.60 -11.67
C ALA A 32 -8.36 6.52 -12.51
N ASP A 33 -7.81 5.54 -11.81
CA ASP A 33 -7.27 4.34 -12.40
C ASP A 33 -8.35 3.27 -12.35
N ASP A 34 -8.94 2.99 -13.50
CA ASP A 34 -10.09 2.09 -13.64
C ASP A 34 -9.69 0.60 -13.63
N ARG A 35 -8.40 0.27 -13.50
CA ARG A 35 -7.93 -1.13 -13.46
C ARG A 35 -8.46 -1.86 -12.22
N LEU A 36 -8.55 -1.18 -11.09
CA LEU A 36 -9.11 -1.73 -9.85
C LEU A 36 -10.05 -0.76 -9.16
N VAL A 37 -10.98 -1.31 -8.37
CA VAL A 37 -11.80 -0.52 -7.44
C VAL A 37 -10.89 0.30 -6.54
N SER A 38 -11.14 1.60 -6.40
CA SER A 38 -10.27 2.54 -5.68
C SER A 38 -9.84 2.05 -4.29
N LYS A 39 -10.75 1.43 -3.52
CA LYS A 39 -10.50 0.91 -2.17
C LYS A 39 -10.01 -0.56 -2.14
N LYS A 40 -9.61 -1.13 -3.27
CA LYS A 40 -9.00 -2.47 -3.35
C LYS A 40 -7.65 -2.45 -2.62
N PRO A 41 -7.40 -3.33 -1.65
CA PRO A 41 -6.09 -3.43 -1.01
C PRO A 41 -5.09 -4.10 -1.94
N VAL A 42 -3.86 -3.58 -1.99
CA VAL A 42 -2.75 -4.10 -2.79
C VAL A 42 -1.46 -4.15 -1.97
N TYR A 43 -0.55 -5.03 -2.38
CA TYR A 43 0.85 -4.99 -2.00
C TYR A 43 1.64 -4.26 -3.09
N GLY A 44 2.25 -3.13 -2.76
CA GLY A 44 3.09 -2.36 -3.66
C GLY A 44 4.58 -2.53 -3.34
N ILE A 45 5.40 -2.67 -4.38
CA ILE A 45 6.87 -2.62 -4.28
C ILE A 45 7.42 -1.66 -5.32
N VAL A 46 8.58 -1.08 -5.02
CA VAL A 46 9.36 -0.30 -5.98
C VAL A 46 10.77 -0.89 -6.02
N VAL A 47 11.20 -1.32 -7.21
CA VAL A 47 12.52 -1.92 -7.41
C VAL A 47 13.17 -1.27 -8.62
N ASN A 48 14.36 -0.68 -8.42
CA ASN A 48 15.09 0.05 -9.46
C ASN A 48 14.24 1.10 -10.19
N GLY A 49 13.37 1.82 -9.47
CA GLY A 49 12.48 2.84 -10.02
C GLY A 49 11.21 2.31 -10.69
N VAL A 50 11.05 0.99 -10.83
CA VAL A 50 9.83 0.37 -11.36
C VAL A 50 8.90 0.04 -10.19
N ALA A 51 7.70 0.65 -10.21
CA ALA A 51 6.64 0.38 -9.25
C ALA A 51 5.74 -0.75 -9.76
N LYS A 52 5.38 -1.68 -8.88
CA LYS A 52 4.43 -2.76 -9.18
C LYS A 52 3.52 -3.05 -8.00
N ALA A 53 2.24 -3.24 -8.29
CA ALA A 53 1.22 -3.63 -7.33
C ALA A 53 0.75 -5.07 -7.60
N TYR A 54 0.44 -5.79 -6.52
CA TYR A 54 -0.13 -7.12 -6.54
C TYR A 54 -1.43 -7.11 -5.74
N THR A 55 -2.53 -7.60 -6.33
CA THR A 55 -3.75 -7.82 -5.56
C THR A 55 -3.52 -8.95 -4.56
N ILE A 56 -4.18 -8.85 -3.40
CA ILE A 56 -4.05 -9.87 -2.37
C ILE A 56 -4.63 -11.20 -2.89
N GLU A 57 -5.73 -11.14 -3.63
CA GLU A 57 -6.43 -12.31 -4.13
C GLU A 57 -5.59 -13.08 -5.16
N ALA A 58 -4.90 -12.40 -6.08
CA ALA A 58 -4.04 -13.05 -7.06
C ALA A 58 -2.91 -13.84 -6.39
N VAL A 59 -2.25 -13.23 -5.41
CA VAL A 59 -1.14 -13.86 -4.70
C VAL A 59 -1.62 -15.04 -3.85
N GLN A 60 -2.82 -14.94 -3.26
CA GLN A 60 -3.45 -16.03 -2.52
C GLN A 60 -3.86 -17.20 -3.42
N ALA A 61 -4.43 -16.90 -4.60
CA ALA A 61 -4.89 -17.90 -5.56
C ALA A 61 -3.73 -18.73 -6.11
N GLU A 62 -2.63 -18.08 -6.48
CA GLU A 62 -1.44 -18.75 -7.02
C GLU A 62 -0.60 -19.43 -5.93
N GLY A 63 -0.60 -18.89 -4.72
CA GLY A 63 0.21 -19.38 -3.60
C GLY A 63 1.71 -19.07 -3.73
N ARG A 64 2.23 -19.04 -4.96
CA ARG A 64 3.62 -18.72 -5.28
C ARG A 64 3.72 -17.99 -6.62
N VAL A 65 4.15 -16.73 -6.59
CA VAL A 65 4.33 -15.91 -7.81
C VAL A 65 5.81 -15.62 -8.03
N GLN A 66 6.35 -15.99 -9.19
CA GLN A 66 7.68 -15.58 -9.63
C GLN A 66 7.54 -14.44 -10.64
N ASP A 67 8.23 -13.33 -10.38
CA ASP A 67 8.10 -12.13 -11.19
C ASP A 67 9.47 -11.45 -11.37
N THR A 68 9.56 -10.52 -12.32
CA THR A 68 10.73 -9.68 -12.53
C THR A 68 10.30 -8.23 -12.54
N VAL A 69 10.81 -7.45 -11.58
CA VAL A 69 10.47 -6.03 -11.41
C VAL A 69 11.75 -5.21 -11.44
N GLY A 70 11.83 -4.23 -12.36
CA GLY A 70 13.04 -3.42 -12.52
C GLY A 70 14.30 -4.24 -12.79
N GLY A 71 14.16 -5.38 -13.49
CA GLY A 71 15.25 -6.32 -13.78
C GLY A 71 15.63 -7.25 -12.63
N VAL A 72 14.99 -7.16 -11.47
CA VAL A 72 15.27 -7.99 -10.29
C VAL A 72 14.21 -9.09 -10.18
N ARG A 73 14.66 -10.34 -9.98
CA ARG A 73 13.75 -11.46 -9.74
C ARG A 73 13.15 -11.36 -8.34
N ILE A 74 11.83 -11.39 -8.26
CA ILE A 74 11.06 -11.36 -7.02
C ILE A 74 10.24 -12.64 -6.91
N LEU A 75 10.18 -13.20 -5.71
CA LEU A 75 9.32 -14.32 -5.36
C LEU A 75 8.33 -13.88 -4.29
N LEU A 76 7.05 -14.05 -4.56
CA LEU A 76 5.98 -13.90 -3.58
C LEU A 76 5.55 -15.30 -3.13
N GLN A 77 5.44 -15.51 -1.82
CA GLN A 77 4.96 -16.77 -1.25
C GLN A 77 3.86 -16.47 -0.26
N TYR A 78 2.66 -16.95 -0.55
CA TYR A 78 1.55 -16.93 0.39
C TYR A 78 1.63 -18.15 1.31
N ASP A 79 1.61 -17.89 2.61
CA ASP A 79 1.51 -18.90 3.64
C ASP A 79 0.07 -19.00 4.12
N ALA A 80 -0.64 -20.06 3.70
CA ALA A 80 -2.02 -20.29 4.06
C ALA A 80 -2.24 -20.55 5.56
N ALA A 81 -1.22 -20.98 6.31
CA ALA A 81 -1.33 -21.20 7.75
C ALA A 81 -1.28 -19.88 8.53
N THR A 82 -0.51 -18.90 8.08
CA THR A 82 -0.36 -17.61 8.76
C THR A 82 -1.10 -16.45 8.09
N GLY A 83 -1.60 -16.64 6.87
CA GLY A 83 -2.25 -15.61 6.06
C GLY A 83 -1.28 -14.54 5.56
N ARG A 84 0.04 -14.78 5.61
CA ARG A 84 1.06 -13.79 5.26
C ARG A 84 1.61 -14.02 3.86
N VAL A 85 2.01 -12.93 3.21
CA VAL A 85 2.76 -12.98 1.96
C VAL A 85 4.19 -12.54 2.23
N ARG A 86 5.16 -13.39 1.88
CA ARG A 86 6.59 -13.06 1.92
C ARG A 86 7.05 -12.63 0.53
N PHE A 87 7.77 -11.52 0.45
CA PHE A 87 8.40 -11.06 -0.78
C PHE A 87 9.91 -11.24 -0.66
N THR A 88 10.52 -11.92 -1.61
CA THR A 88 11.97 -12.18 -1.63
C THR A 88 12.56 -11.71 -2.93
N ARG A 89 13.54 -10.81 -2.86
CA ARG A 89 14.34 -10.39 -4.02
C ARG A 89 15.59 -11.26 -4.15
N TYR A 90 15.98 -11.55 -5.38
CA TYR A 90 17.23 -12.23 -5.69
C TYR A 90 18.20 -11.29 -6.39
N SER A 91 19.43 -11.25 -5.89
CA SER A 91 20.54 -10.55 -6.53
C SER A 91 21.24 -11.45 -7.56
N ASP A 92 21.93 -10.84 -8.52
CA ASP A 92 22.75 -11.55 -9.50
C ASP A 92 23.89 -12.36 -8.87
N ALA A 93 24.31 -11.99 -7.65
CA ALA A 93 25.31 -12.70 -6.86
C ALA A 93 24.77 -13.97 -6.16
N GLY A 94 23.54 -14.38 -6.46
CA GLY A 94 22.90 -15.57 -5.88
C GLY A 94 22.41 -15.39 -4.43
N LYS A 95 22.46 -14.17 -3.88
CA LYS A 95 21.90 -13.87 -2.55
C LYS A 95 20.42 -13.54 -2.67
N SER A 96 19.63 -13.98 -1.70
CA SER A 96 18.22 -13.61 -1.56
C SER A 96 17.99 -12.79 -0.29
N GLU A 97 17.11 -11.80 -0.38
CA GLU A 97 16.76 -10.92 0.73
C GLU A 97 15.26 -10.73 0.77
N GLU A 98 14.69 -10.69 1.98
CA GLU A 98 13.28 -10.37 2.16
C GLU A 98 13.07 -8.86 2.01
N ILE A 99 12.04 -8.49 1.26
CA ILE A 99 11.59 -7.11 1.12
C ILE A 99 10.23 -6.95 1.80
N ILE A 100 10.02 -5.81 2.46
CA ILE A 100 8.74 -5.48 3.08
C ILE A 100 7.90 -4.71 2.06
N PRO A 101 6.79 -5.26 1.55
CA PRO A 101 5.92 -4.54 0.64
C PRO A 101 5.15 -3.45 1.39
N LEU A 102 4.78 -2.38 0.67
CA LEU A 102 3.82 -1.40 1.17
C LEU A 102 2.41 -1.94 0.97
N ARG A 103 1.68 -2.19 2.06
CA ARG A 103 0.24 -2.48 1.97
C ARG A 103 -0.53 -1.16 1.91
N SER A 104 -1.24 -0.93 0.82
CA SER A 104 -2.02 0.30 0.60
C SER A 104 -3.35 0.01 -0.09
N TYR A 105 -4.22 1.00 -0.16
CA TYR A 105 -5.37 0.97 -1.06
C TYR A 105 -4.95 1.43 -2.46
N TRP A 106 -5.58 0.87 -3.49
CA TRP A 106 -5.27 1.15 -4.89
C TRP A 106 -5.21 2.64 -5.19
N PHE A 107 -6.22 3.42 -4.78
CA PHE A 107 -6.27 4.87 -5.03
C PHE A 107 -5.04 5.62 -4.50
N ALA A 108 -4.55 5.23 -3.32
CA ALA A 108 -3.40 5.90 -2.69
C ALA A 108 -2.09 5.45 -3.34
N TRP A 109 -2.01 4.19 -3.77
CA TRP A 109 -0.85 3.67 -4.49
C TRP A 109 -0.70 4.32 -5.86
N VAL A 110 -1.76 4.35 -6.70
CA VAL A 110 -1.70 4.94 -8.04
C VAL A 110 -1.53 6.45 -8.03
N ALA A 111 -2.01 7.14 -6.99
CA ALA A 111 -1.75 8.56 -6.81
C ALA A 111 -0.24 8.85 -6.63
N GLN A 112 0.50 7.92 -6.01
CA GLN A 112 1.94 8.04 -5.81
C GLN A 112 2.77 7.44 -6.95
N TYR A 113 2.27 6.38 -7.59
CA TYR A 113 2.93 5.62 -8.65
C TYR A 113 1.96 5.39 -9.82
N PRO A 114 1.66 6.42 -10.63
CA PRO A 114 0.67 6.32 -11.73
C PRO A 114 1.07 5.29 -12.80
N GLU A 115 2.37 5.19 -13.07
CA GLU A 115 2.95 4.23 -14.04
C GLU A 115 3.14 2.82 -13.45
N THR A 116 2.52 2.50 -12.31
CA THR A 116 2.69 1.20 -11.67
C THR A 116 2.22 0.07 -12.60
N GLU A 117 3.01 -0.99 -12.66
CA GLU A 117 2.54 -2.28 -13.16
C GLU A 117 1.52 -2.87 -12.18
N LEU A 118 0.63 -3.72 -12.67
CA LEU A 118 -0.38 -4.40 -11.88
C LEU A 118 -0.37 -5.90 -12.16
N TYR A 119 -0.47 -6.70 -11.09
CA TYR A 119 -0.70 -8.14 -11.12
C TYR A 119 -1.99 -8.43 -10.34
N GLU A 120 -3.00 -9.00 -11.00
CA GLU A 120 -4.33 -9.26 -10.44
C GLU A 120 -4.91 -10.62 -10.84
#